data_AF-A0A929LD86-F1
#
_entry.id   AF-A0A929LD86-F1
#
_cell.length_a   1.000
_cell.length_b   1.000
_cell.length_c   1.000
_cell.angle_alpha   90.00
_cell.angle_beta   90.00
_cell.angle_gamma   90.00
#
_symmetry.space_group_name_H-M   'P 1'
#
loop_
_entity.id
_entity.type
_entity.pdbx_description
1 polymer ?
#
loop_
_entity_poly.entity_id
_entity_poly.type
_entity_poly.pdbx_seq_one_letter_code
_entity_poly.pdbx_strand_id
1 'polypeptide(L)' 'MSATAIVLMVLFILIIWGGLVASVVMLNSTNDDISGELGDAPGTDDRALTASNR' A
#
# COMPACT_ATOMS: atom_id res chain seq x y z
N MET A 1 -25.59 -26.49 -0.96
CA MET A 1 -24.93 -25.36 -1.66
C MET A 1 -24.70 -25.77 -3.10
N SER A 2 -25.11 -24.96 -4.09
CA SER A 2 -24.89 -25.32 -5.50
C SER A 2 -23.40 -25.20 -5.85
N ALA A 3 -22.92 -26.03 -6.79
CA ALA A 3 -21.53 -25.97 -7.25
C ALA A 3 -21.16 -24.58 -7.77
N THR A 4 -22.07 -23.95 -8.51
CA THR A 4 -21.89 -22.56 -9.00
C THR A 4 -21.68 -21.56 -7.88
N ALA A 5 -22.44 -21.67 -6.76
CA ALA A 5 -22.27 -20.77 -5.63
C ALA A 5 -20.90 -20.92 -4.95
N ILE A 6 -20.39 -22.15 -4.85
CA ILE A 6 -19.06 -22.43 -4.28
C ILE A 6 -17.97 -21.84 -5.16
N VAL A 7 -18.06 -22.00 -6.48
CA VAL A 7 -17.09 -21.42 -7.43
C VAL A 7 -17.06 -19.90 -7.31
N LEU A 8 -18.22 -19.24 -7.31
CA LEU A 8 -18.30 -17.79 -7.17
C LEU A 8 -17.76 -17.30 -5.83
N MET A 9 -18.02 -18.03 -4.75
CA MET A 9 -17.48 -17.72 -3.42
C MET A 9 -15.95 -17.78 -3.41
N VAL A 10 -15.35 -18.84 -3.98
CA VAL A 10 -13.89 -18.97 -4.05
C VAL A 10 -13.28 -17.87 -4.91
N LEU A 11 -13.87 -17.57 -6.07
CA LEU A 11 -13.40 -16.48 -6.93
C LEU A 11 -13.44 -15.13 -6.20
N PHE A 12 -14.51 -14.84 -5.48
CA PHE A 12 -14.63 -13.61 -4.68
C PHE A 12 -13.53 -13.50 -3.62
N ILE A 13 -13.27 -14.60 -2.90
CA ILE A 13 -12.19 -14.67 -1.89
C ILE A 13 -10.83 -14.43 -2.56
N LEU A 14 -10.54 -15.10 -3.67
CA LEU A 14 -9.27 -14.96 -4.38
C LEU A 14 -9.04 -13.54 -4.90
N ILE A 15 -10.08 -12.88 -5.42
CA ILE A 15 -9.96 -11.52 -5.93
C ILE A 15 -9.70 -10.53 -4.79
N ILE A 16 -10.46 -10.59 -3.69
CA ILE A 16 -10.29 -9.65 -2.59
C ILE A 16 -8.97 -9.88 -1.86
N TRP A 17 -8.72 -11.11 -1.42
CA TRP A 17 -7.52 -11.41 -0.65
C TRP A 17 -6.26 -11.38 -1.51
N GLY A 18 -6.33 -11.87 -2.75
CA GLY A 18 -5.23 -11.79 -3.70
C GLY A 18 -4.89 -10.34 -4.06
N GLY A 19 -5.91 -9.52 -4.35
CA GLY A 19 -5.74 -8.09 -4.60
C GLY A 19 -5.16 -7.36 -3.39
N LEU A 20 -5.64 -7.65 -2.18
CA LEU A 20 -5.13 -7.04 -0.95
C LEU A 20 -3.66 -7.40 -0.70
N VAL A 21 -3.29 -8.68 -0.80
CA VAL A 21 -1.91 -9.13 -0.62
C VAL A 21 -0.99 -8.48 -1.66
N ALA A 22 -1.40 -8.44 -2.92
CA ALA A 22 -0.63 -7.79 -3.99
C ALA A 22 -0.41 -6.29 -3.70
N SER A 23 -1.45 -5.57 -3.30
CA SER A 23 -1.35 -4.15 -2.95
C SER A 23 -0.42 -3.90 -1.75
N VAL A 24 -0.49 -4.74 -0.72
CA VAL A 24 0.40 -4.62 0.46
C VAL A 24 1.85 -4.88 0.08
N VAL A 25 2.12 -5.90 -0.73
CA VAL A 25 3.48 -6.20 -1.21
C VAL A 25 4.02 -5.04 -2.02
N MET A 26 3.20 -4.47 -2.92
CA MET A 26 3.59 -3.32 -3.74
C MET A 26 3.87 -2.09 -2.88
N LEU A 27 3.01 -1.80 -1.90
CA LEU A 27 3.19 -0.68 -0.98
C LEU A 27 4.46 -0.84 -0.15
N ASN A 28 4.67 -2.01 0.45
CA ASN A 28 5.87 -2.27 1.27
C ASN A 28 7.17 -2.28 0.46
N SER A 29 7.10 -2.48 -0.85
CA SER A 29 8.26 -2.36 -1.74
C SER A 29 8.59 -0.92 -2.15
N THR A 30 7.70 0.02 -1.84
CA THR A 30 7.87 1.44 -2.13
C THR A 30 8.52 2.12 -0.92
N ASN A 31 9.56 2.94 -1.15
CA ASN A 31 10.22 3.69 -0.07
C ASN A 31 9.56 5.08 0.03
N ASP A 32 8.86 5.31 1.14
CA ASP A 32 8.12 6.56 1.41
C ASP A 32 9.03 7.80 1.51
N ASP A 33 10.31 7.64 1.85
CA ASP A 33 11.27 8.76 1.97
C ASP A 33 11.66 9.38 0.61
N ILE A 34 11.47 8.63 -0.47
CA ILE A 34 11.85 9.02 -1.84
C ILE A 34 10.68 8.99 -2.82
N SER A 35 9.49 8.64 -2.36
CA SER A 35 8.31 8.49 -3.21
C SER A 35 7.17 9.41 -2.74
N GLY A 36 6.34 9.83 -3.70
CA GLY A 36 5.27 10.78 -3.43
C GLY A 36 5.74 12.23 -3.23
N GLU A 37 4.80 13.11 -2.91
CA GLU A 37 5.04 14.57 -2.84
C GLU A 37 5.97 14.95 -1.68
N LEU A 38 5.98 14.17 -0.59
CA LEU A 38 6.82 14.43 0.59
C LEU A 38 8.29 14.04 0.39
N GLY A 39 8.60 13.18 -0.58
CA GLY A 39 9.98 12.86 -0.97
C GLY A 39 10.64 13.95 -1.82
N ASP A 40 9.83 14.77 -2.52
CA ASP A 40 10.31 15.82 -3.44
C ASP A 40 10.09 17.25 -2.89
N ALA A 41 9.21 17.41 -1.90
CA ALA A 41 8.89 18.70 -1.33
C ALA A 41 10.09 19.28 -0.54
N PRO A 42 10.43 20.58 -0.73
CA PRO A 42 11.50 21.20 0.04
C PRO A 42 11.11 21.28 1.53
N GLY A 43 11.97 20.76 2.41
CA GLY A 43 11.81 20.90 3.86
C GLY A 43 10.92 19.83 4.52
N THR A 44 10.48 18.81 3.79
CA THR A 44 9.78 17.64 4.34
C THR A 44 10.71 16.49 4.70
N ASP A 45 12.02 16.63 4.45
CA ASP A 45 13.01 15.65 4.89
C ASP A 45 13.23 15.70 6.42
N ASP A 46 13.67 14.57 6.97
CA ASP A 46 13.87 14.41 8.42
C ASP A 46 14.82 15.47 9.01
N ARG A 47 15.82 15.90 8.23
CA ARG A 47 16.80 16.89 8.67
C ARG A 47 16.16 18.26 8.84
N ALA A 48 15.32 18.67 7.89
CA ALA A 48 14.58 19.92 7.92
C ALA A 48 13.51 19.94 9.01
N LEU A 49 12.74 18.86 9.17
CA LEU A 49 11.69 18.76 10.20
C LEU A 49 12.27 18.77 11.62
N THR A 50 13.37 18.04 11.84
CA THR A 50 14.06 18.01 13.14
C THR A 50 14.71 19.36 13.47
N ALA A 51 15.16 20.11 12.46
CA ALA A 51 15.73 21.45 12.64
C ALA A 51 14.66 22.54 12.91
N SER A 52 13.44 22.37 12.38
CA SER A 52 12.32 23.31 12.56
C SER A 52 11.63 23.18 13.93
N ASN A 53 11.60 21.98 14.51
CA ASN A 53 10.91 21.70 15.78
C ASN A 53 11.79 21.93 17.03
N ARG A 54 12.80 22.80 16.93
CA ARG A 54 13.77 23.10 17.99
C ARG A 54 13.81 24.59 18.25
#